data_AF-X0X2Y2-F1
#
_entry.id   AF-X0X2Y2-F1
#
_cell.length_a   1.000
_cell.length_b   1.000
_cell.length_c   1.000
_cell.angle_alpha   90.00
_cell.angle_beta   90.00
_cell.angle_gamma   90.00
#
_symmetry.space_group_name_H-M   'P 1'
#
loop_
_entity.id
_entity.type
_entity.pdbx_description
1 polymer ?
#
loop_
_entity_poly.entity_id
_entity_poly.type
_entity_poly.pdbx_seq_one_letter_code
_entity_poly.pdbx_strand_id
1 'polypeptide(L)' 'MLSLEELRRAVALLETRLRGHRVQAIAQPDATSIVFTTYGGRSAKHRLRLSCRPGCARVGL' A
#
# COMPACT_ATOMS: atom_id res chain seq x y z
N MET A 1 -8.18 -4.67 13.80
CA MET A 1 -8.46 -5.04 12.39
C MET A 1 -9.21 -3.89 11.76
N LEU A 2 -8.91 -3.52 10.52
CA LEU A 2 -9.73 -2.57 9.78
C LEU A 2 -11.12 -3.17 9.56
N SER A 3 -12.17 -2.37 9.73
CA SER A 3 -13.49 -2.74 9.26
C SER A 3 -13.52 -2.80 7.73
N LEU A 4 -14.50 -3.50 7.15
CA LEU A 4 -14.67 -3.56 5.70
C LEU A 4 -14.83 -2.15 5.08
N GLU A 5 -15.51 -1.25 5.78
CA GLU A 5 -15.68 0.13 5.32
C GLU A 5 -14.37 0.91 5.31
N GLU A 6 -13.56 0.78 6.36
CA GLU A 6 -12.25 1.44 6.43
C GLU A 6 -11.32 0.92 5.33
N LEU A 7 -11.37 -0.38 5.05
CA LEU A 7 -10.62 -0.98 3.95
C LEU A 7 -11.07 -0.42 2.60
N ARG A 8 -12.38 -0.34 2.34
CA ARG A 8 -12.92 0.26 1.11
C ARG A 8 -12.48 1.72 0.95
N ARG A 9 -12.54 2.51 2.02
CA ARG A 9 -12.06 3.91 2.04
C ARG A 9 -10.56 3.98 1.73
N ALA A 10 -9.75 3.12 2.35
CA ALA A 10 -8.31 3.07 2.11
C ALA A 10 -7.99 2.71 0.65
N VAL A 11 -8.69 1.72 0.08
CA VAL A 11 -8.51 1.32 -1.34
C VAL A 11 -8.87 2.47 -2.28
N ALA A 12 -9.98 3.18 -2.06
CA ALA A 12 -10.36 4.33 -2.88
C ALA A 12 -9.29 5.45 -2.86
N LEU A 13 -8.73 5.74 -1.67
CA LEU A 13 -7.64 6.70 -1.53
C LEU A 13 -6.34 6.24 -2.22
N LEU A 14 -6.07 4.94 -2.21
CA LEU A 14 -4.90 4.39 -2.90
C LEU A 14 -5.08 4.41 -4.42
N GLU A 15 -6.29 4.14 -4.92
CA GLU A 15 -6.58 4.21 -6.34
C GLU A 15 -6.34 5.63 -6.88
N THR A 16 -6.87 6.66 -6.20
CA THR A 16 -6.66 8.05 -6.61
C THR A 16 -5.18 8.47 -6.61
N ARG A 17 -4.37 7.91 -5.71
CA ARG A 17 -2.94 8.26 -5.58
C ARG A 17 -2.02 7.45 -6.48
N LEU A 18 -2.29 6.16 -6.66
CA LEU A 18 -1.36 5.22 -7.28
C LEU A 18 -1.78 4.73 -8.66
N ARG A 19 -3.00 5.02 -9.12
CA ARG A 19 -3.44 4.61 -10.46
C ARG A 19 -2.49 5.16 -11.52
N GLY A 20 -2.12 4.29 -12.47
CA GLY A 20 -1.14 4.60 -13.52
C GLY A 20 0.33 4.63 -13.05
N HIS A 21 0.63 4.45 -11.77
CA HIS A 21 2.00 4.29 -11.29
C HIS A 21 2.51 2.87 -11.58
N ARG A 22 3.81 2.75 -11.85
CA ARG A 22 4.50 1.49 -12.08
C ARG A 22 5.16 1.03 -10.78
N VAL A 23 5.14 -0.28 -10.53
CA VAL A 23 5.92 -0.87 -9.43
C VAL A 23 7.40 -0.87 -9.84
N GLN A 24 8.24 -0.25 -9.00
CA GLN A 24 9.69 -0.18 -9.19
C GLN A 24 10.41 -1.32 -8.47
N ALA A 25 9.98 -1.61 -7.24
CA ALA A 25 10.63 -2.58 -6.38
C ALA A 25 9.62 -3.17 -5.40
N ILE A 26 9.87 -4.40 -4.98
CA ILE A 26 9.11 -5.13 -3.97
C ILE A 26 10.10 -5.62 -2.93
N ALA A 27 9.81 -5.40 -1.66
CA ALA A 27 10.62 -5.88 -0.54
C ALA A 27 9.72 -6.51 0.52
N GLN A 28 10.22 -7.55 1.18
CA GLN A 28 9.58 -8.21 2.30
C GLN A 28 10.43 -7.98 3.56
N PRO A 29 10.19 -6.88 4.31
CA PRO A 29 11.02 -6.54 5.47
C PRO A 29 10.82 -7.48 6.66
N ASP A 30 9.67 -8.14 6.74
CA ASP A 30 9.35 -9.13 7.77
C ASP A 30 8.38 -10.19 7.24
N ALA A 31 8.21 -11.29 7.99
CA ALA A 31 7.35 -12.40 7.60
C ALA A 31 5.87 -12.02 7.39
N THR A 32 5.45 -10.84 7.84
CA THR A 32 4.05 -10.39 7.85
C THR A 32 3.80 -9.14 7.03
N SER A 33 4.81 -8.62 6.31
CA SER A 33 4.71 -7.35 5.60
C SER A 33 5.36 -7.40 4.24
N ILE A 34 4.75 -6.74 3.25
CA ILE A 34 5.32 -6.48 1.94
C ILE A 34 5.28 -4.97 1.69
N VAL A 35 6.35 -4.43 1.10
CA VAL A 35 6.45 -3.03 0.71
C VAL A 35 6.67 -2.95 -0.80
N PHE A 36 5.77 -2.24 -1.48
CA PHE A 36 5.89 -1.89 -2.89
C PHE A 36 6.40 -0.46 -2.99
N THR A 37 7.50 -0.29 -3.72
CA THR A 37 7.91 1.04 -4.16
C THR A 37 7.31 1.29 -5.52
N THR A 38 6.53 2.36 -5.68
CA THR A 38 5.93 2.74 -6.96
C THR A 38 6.49 4.07 -7.44
N TYR A 39 6.53 4.24 -8.76
CA TYR A 39 6.92 5.48 -9.43
C TYR A 39 5.95 5.79 -10.57
N GLY A 40 5.61 7.05 -10.75
CA GLY A 40 4.66 7.48 -11.79
C GLY A 40 4.01 8.80 -11.38
N GLY A 41 3.35 9.48 -12.33
CA GLY A 41 2.68 10.77 -12.10
C GLY A 41 3.61 11.89 -11.64
N ARG A 42 3.86 12.94 -12.45
CA ARG A 42 4.75 14.08 -12.11
C ARG A 42 6.05 13.70 -11.35
N SER A 43 6.59 12.49 -11.59
CA SER A 43 7.79 11.94 -10.94
C SER A 43 7.70 11.68 -9.42
N ALA A 44 6.51 11.42 -8.87
CA ALA A 44 6.36 11.06 -7.46
C ALA A 44 6.76 9.59 -7.18
N LYS A 45 7.41 9.37 -6.04
CA LYS A 45 7.78 8.03 -5.52
C LYS A 45 6.98 7.75 -4.25
N HIS A 46 6.31 6.60 -4.20
CA HIS A 46 5.50 6.19 -3.05
C HIS A 46 5.94 4.81 -2.53
N ARG A 47 5.72 4.56 -1.23
CA ARG A 47 5.96 3.26 -0.59
C ARG A 47 4.66 2.72 -0.04
N LEU A 48 4.02 1.80 -0.75
CA LEU A 48 2.83 1.12 -0.26
C LEU A 48 3.24 -0.07 0.61
N ARG A 49 2.82 -0.09 1.88
CA ARG A 49 2.99 -1.23 2.79
C ARG A 49 1.68 -2.00 2.95
N LEU A 50 1.76 -3.31 2.77
CA LEU A 50 0.75 -4.28 3.16
C LEU A 50 1.26 -5.03 4.39
N SER A 51 0.43 -5.17 5.42
CA SER A 51 0.74 -5.91 6.64
C SER A 51 -0.40 -6.84 6.98
N CYS A 52 -0.09 -8.13 7.18
CA CYS A 52 -1.01 -9.15 7.68
C CYS A 52 -0.78 -9.51 9.16
N ARG A 53 0.06 -8.75 9.88
CA ARG A 53 0.37 -9.01 11.29
C ARG A 53 -0.94 -9.08 12.11
N PRO A 54 -1.18 -10.16 12.88
CA PRO A 54 -2.36 -10.28 13.74
C PRO A 54 -2.51 -9.07 14.66
N GLY A 55 -3.71 -8.53 14.79
CA GLY A 55 -4.00 -7.32 15.57
C GLY A 55 -3.61 -5.99 14.89
N CYS A 56 -2.68 -5.99 13.93
CA CYS A 56 -2.17 -4.79 13.25
C CYS A 56 -2.23 -4.87 11.71
N ALA A 57 -3.13 -5.68 11.17
CA ALA A 57 -3.33 -5.82 9.73
C ALA A 57 -3.80 -4.48 9.12
N ARG A 58 -3.12 -4.01 8.07
CA ARG A 58 -3.33 -2.68 7.47
C ARG A 58 -2.75 -2.57 6.07
N VAL A 59 -3.22 -1.56 5.35
CA VAL A 59 -2.72 -1.11 4.05
C VAL A 59 -2.49 0.40 4.11
N GLY A 60 -1.34 0.90 3.63
CA GLY A 60 -1.02 2.33 3.73
C GLY A 60 0.24 2.75 2.98
N LEU A 61 0.39 4.06 2.74
CA LEU A 61 1.55 4.70 2.11
C LEU A 61 2.59 5.17 3.12
#